data_AF-A0AAN7SDP6-F1
#
_entry.id   AF-A0AAN7SDP6-F1
#
_cell.length_a   1.000
_cell.length_b   1.000
_cell.length_c   1.000
_cell.angle_alpha   90.00
_cell.angle_beta   90.00
_cell.angle_gamma   90.00
#
_symmetry.space_group_name_H-M   'P 1'
#
loop_
_entity.id
_entity.type
_entity.pdbx_description
1 polymer ?
#
loop_
_entity_poly.entity_id
_entity_poly.type
_entity_poly.pdbx_seq_one_letter_code
_entity_poly.pdbx_strand_id
1 'polypeptide(L)'
;MDNAILSKRGKQKCSHNGFLYVFDTVSKNDESVKFWRCEQKERCKVRVHTRNEAGIIEINLLSHDSFSVSVEVAQVLTNVKKRAAETMGGTFQVINECVANITQACQGKLPNNCALRKVVRRKRNEIQAAPPNPIRLEDLIIPERYKIYERQPGLVENFLLADSEGPNRILIFGRESWLEHLRAGTTWYADGTFSIAPHLFTQVYTIMAVRNNGVHLIFYALLPDKLWATYMRMFDLIKEIVPNLQSTEIIVTLNERHLLQCYTAFRAST
;
A
#
# COMPACT_ATOMS: atom_id res chain seq x y z
N MET A 1 -4.47 -25.57 12.25
CA MET A 1 -4.27 -24.19 11.76
C MET A 1 -3.26 -24.25 10.63
N ASP A 2 -3.74 -24.05 9.41
CA ASP A 2 -3.00 -24.28 8.17
C ASP A 2 -1.82 -23.33 8.01
N ASN A 3 -0.63 -23.79 8.40
CA ASN A 3 0.65 -23.21 7.96
C ASN A 3 0.91 -23.61 6.50
N ALA A 4 0.05 -23.15 5.59
CA ALA A 4 0.25 -23.38 4.17
C ALA A 4 1.49 -22.60 3.72
N ILE A 5 2.59 -23.30 3.44
CA ILE A 5 3.82 -22.70 2.90
C ILE A 5 3.64 -22.51 1.39
N LEU A 6 4.00 -21.34 0.87
CA LEU A 6 3.87 -21.04 -0.55
C LEU A 6 5.21 -20.90 -1.26
N SER A 7 5.33 -21.52 -2.44
CA SER A 7 6.48 -21.34 -3.33
C SER A 7 6.62 -19.88 -3.83
N LYS A 8 7.76 -19.57 -4.46
CA LYS A 8 7.98 -18.27 -5.13
C LYS A 8 6.90 -17.92 -6.15
N ARG A 9 6.24 -18.92 -6.76
CA ARG A 9 5.17 -18.76 -7.75
C ARG A 9 3.76 -18.99 -7.17
N GLY A 10 3.60 -19.02 -5.85
CA GLY A 10 2.28 -19.16 -5.21
C GLY A 10 1.72 -20.59 -5.17
N LYS A 11 2.42 -21.59 -5.73
CA LYS A 11 2.04 -23.01 -5.57
C LYS A 11 2.21 -23.47 -4.11
N GLN A 12 1.33 -24.36 -3.67
CA GLN A 12 1.37 -24.99 -2.35
C GLN A 12 2.68 -25.78 -2.13
N LYS A 13 3.18 -25.71 -0.90
CA LYS A 13 4.23 -26.57 -0.37
C LYS A 13 3.74 -27.20 0.92
N CYS A 14 4.23 -28.40 1.21
CA CYS A 14 4.10 -29.01 2.52
C CYS A 14 5.48 -29.13 3.18
N SER A 15 5.50 -29.01 4.51
CA SER A 15 6.67 -29.32 5.32
C SER A 15 6.45 -30.63 6.06
N HIS A 16 7.47 -31.48 6.07
CA HIS A 16 7.47 -32.73 6.85
C HIS A 16 8.92 -33.08 7.22
N ASN A 17 9.16 -33.45 8.48
CA ASN A 17 10.48 -33.82 9.02
C ASN A 17 11.61 -32.82 8.73
N GLY A 18 11.31 -31.51 8.69
CA GLY A 18 12.30 -30.46 8.38
C GLY A 18 12.66 -30.33 6.88
N PHE A 19 11.91 -30.99 6.00
CA PHE A 19 12.01 -30.89 4.56
C PHE A 19 10.84 -30.12 3.95
N LEU A 20 11.05 -29.56 2.75
CA LEU A 20 10.02 -28.90 1.96
C LEU A 20 9.72 -29.69 0.70
N TYR A 21 8.45 -29.88 0.42
CA TYR A 21 7.97 -30.55 -0.78
C TYR A 21 7.06 -29.62 -1.58
N VAL A 22 7.20 -29.65 -2.90
CA VAL A 22 6.41 -28.86 -3.84
C VAL A 22 5.29 -29.73 -4.40
N PHE A 23 4.09 -29.17 -4.48
CA PHE A 23 2.95 -29.85 -5.09
C PHE A 23 3.24 -30.27 -6.53
N ASP A 24 2.96 -31.54 -6.83
CA ASP A 24 3.12 -32.12 -8.16
C ASP A 24 1.76 -32.28 -8.84
N THR A 25 0.95 -33.22 -8.34
CA THR A 25 -0.34 -33.59 -8.92
C THR A 25 -1.27 -34.18 -7.86
N VAL A 26 -2.56 -34.28 -8.18
CA VAL A 26 -3.53 -35.07 -7.40
C VAL A 26 -3.62 -36.48 -8.01
N SER A 27 -3.92 -37.49 -7.19
CA SER A 27 -4.15 -38.85 -7.69
C SER A 27 -5.36 -38.89 -8.63
N LYS A 28 -5.18 -39.60 -9.76
CA LYS A 28 -6.26 -39.81 -10.75
C LYS A 28 -7.38 -40.70 -10.22
N ASN A 29 -7.08 -41.55 -9.22
CA ASN A 29 -8.03 -42.52 -8.68
C ASN A 29 -8.70 -42.03 -7.39
N ASP A 30 -8.15 -41.00 -6.76
CA ASP A 30 -8.61 -40.51 -5.46
C ASP A 30 -8.19 -39.05 -5.28
N GLU A 31 -9.13 -38.12 -5.47
CA GLU A 31 -8.86 -36.67 -5.39
C GLU A 31 -8.41 -36.20 -3.99
N SER A 32 -8.60 -37.03 -2.96
CA SER A 32 -8.14 -36.75 -1.60
C SER A 32 -6.63 -36.97 -1.41
N VAL A 33 -5.95 -37.63 -2.37
CA VAL A 33 -4.52 -37.93 -2.30
C VAL A 33 -3.74 -36.94 -3.16
N LYS A 34 -2.88 -36.15 -2.51
CA LYS A 34 -1.98 -35.21 -3.17
C LYS A 34 -0.57 -35.75 -3.18
N PHE A 35 0.10 -35.60 -4.33
CA PHE A 35 1.49 -35.98 -4.53
C PHE A 35 2.40 -34.76 -4.50
N TRP A 36 3.51 -34.92 -3.80
CA TRP A 36 4.50 -33.88 -3.56
C TRP A 36 5.88 -34.41 -3.93
N ARG A 37 6.75 -33.54 -4.46
CA ARG A 37 8.17 -33.87 -4.73
C ARG A 37 9.07 -33.02 -3.87
N CYS A 38 10.22 -33.54 -3.46
CA CYS A 38 11.22 -32.74 -2.75
C CYS A 38 11.53 -31.43 -3.50
N GLU A 39 11.68 -30.32 -2.77
CA GLU A 39 12.07 -29.03 -3.36
C GLU A 39 13.40 -29.11 -4.12
N GLN A 40 14.34 -29.95 -3.65
CA GLN A 40 15.60 -30.25 -4.33
C GLN A 40 15.47 -31.37 -5.38
N LYS A 41 14.36 -31.42 -6.14
CA LYS A 41 14.04 -32.48 -7.11
C LYS A 41 15.13 -32.85 -8.13
N GLU A 42 16.08 -31.95 -8.37
CA GLU A 42 17.25 -32.19 -9.22
C GLU A 42 18.27 -33.13 -8.55
N ARG A 43 18.39 -33.07 -7.21
CA ARG A 43 19.32 -33.87 -6.40
C ARG A 43 18.63 -34.94 -5.53
N CYS A 44 17.32 -34.83 -5.35
CA CYS A 44 16.51 -35.68 -4.48
C CYS A 44 15.27 -36.17 -5.21
N LYS A 45 15.05 -37.49 -5.27
CA LYS A 45 13.90 -38.10 -5.95
C LYS A 45 12.79 -38.53 -4.98
N VAL A 46 12.88 -38.14 -3.71
CA VAL A 46 11.85 -38.42 -2.70
C VAL A 46 10.53 -37.79 -3.09
N ARG A 47 9.47 -38.57 -2.90
CA ARG A 47 8.08 -38.15 -3.07
C ARG A 47 7.34 -38.35 -1.75
N VAL A 48 6.34 -37.51 -1.55
CA VAL A 48 5.49 -37.56 -0.38
C VAL A 48 4.05 -37.54 -0.82
N HIS A 49 3.23 -38.37 -0.19
CA HIS A 49 1.79 -38.45 -0.46
C HIS A 49 1.05 -37.99 0.79
N THR A 50 0.07 -37.10 0.64
CA THR A 50 -0.78 -36.66 1.75
C THR A 50 -2.22 -37.01 1.43
N ARG A 51 -2.91 -37.66 2.36
CA ARG A 51 -4.36 -37.88 2.33
C ARG A 51 -4.97 -37.01 3.44
N ASN A 52 -6.10 -36.34 3.15
CA ASN A 52 -6.67 -35.26 3.96
C ASN A 52 -6.71 -35.47 5.50
N GLU A 53 -6.69 -36.72 6.01
CA GLU A 53 -6.68 -37.02 7.46
C GLU A 53 -5.72 -38.16 7.88
N ALA A 54 -5.09 -38.89 6.95
CA ALA A 54 -4.39 -40.15 7.25
C ALA A 54 -2.86 -40.02 7.41
N GLY A 55 -2.35 -38.79 7.56
CA GLY A 55 -0.92 -38.53 7.69
C GLY A 55 -0.17 -38.53 6.36
N ILE A 56 1.16 -38.47 6.47
CA ILE A 56 2.09 -38.26 5.37
C ILE A 56 2.83 -39.57 5.10
N ILE A 57 2.75 -40.08 3.86
CA ILE A 57 3.50 -41.27 3.43
C ILE A 57 4.72 -40.80 2.63
N GLU A 58 5.91 -41.05 3.15
CA GLU A 58 7.18 -40.81 2.45
C GLU A 58 7.52 -41.99 1.53
N ILE A 59 7.95 -41.68 0.31
CA ILE A 59 8.38 -42.65 -0.70
C ILE A 59 9.80 -42.31 -1.13
N ASN A 60 10.68 -43.31 -0.98
CA ASN A 60 12.14 -43.28 -1.17
C ASN A 60 12.93 -42.70 0.01
N LEU A 61 14.20 -43.10 0.08
CA LEU A 61 15.18 -42.61 1.05
C LEU A 61 15.62 -41.18 0.73
N LEU A 62 15.72 -40.35 1.77
CA LEU A 62 16.24 -38.99 1.70
C LEU A 62 17.74 -39.02 1.37
N SER A 63 18.14 -38.19 0.41
CA SER A 63 19.53 -38.08 -0.07
C SER A 63 20.23 -36.80 0.39
N HIS A 64 19.65 -36.07 1.34
CA HIS A 64 20.23 -34.86 1.91
C HIS A 64 19.66 -34.57 3.30
N ASP A 65 20.38 -33.75 4.07
CA ASP A 65 19.98 -33.36 5.41
C ASP A 65 18.73 -32.47 5.44
N SER A 66 18.05 -32.50 6.59
CA SER A 66 16.92 -31.61 6.85
C SER A 66 17.40 -30.17 6.97
N PHE A 67 16.58 -29.23 6.48
CA PHE A 67 16.88 -27.81 6.55
C PHE A 67 15.74 -27.10 7.26
N SER A 68 15.60 -27.32 8.57
CA SER A 68 14.60 -26.65 9.42
C SER A 68 14.57 -25.13 9.23
N VAL A 69 15.75 -24.52 9.09
CA VAL A 69 15.90 -23.09 8.79
C VAL A 69 15.24 -22.70 7.46
N SER A 70 15.30 -23.56 6.44
CA SER A 70 14.66 -23.29 5.13
C SER A 70 13.14 -23.36 5.22
N VAL A 71 12.60 -24.25 6.07
CA VAL A 71 11.17 -24.30 6.37
C VAL A 71 10.73 -23.00 7.04
N GLU A 72 11.48 -22.54 8.05
CA GLU A 72 11.20 -21.28 8.74
C GLU A 72 11.25 -20.08 7.79
N VAL A 73 12.29 -19.97 6.96
CA VAL A 73 12.40 -18.91 5.92
C VAL A 73 11.21 -18.94 4.97
N ALA A 74 10.77 -20.12 4.54
CA ALA A 74 9.63 -20.26 3.65
C ALA A 74 8.31 -19.85 4.33
N GLN A 75 8.15 -20.12 5.63
CA GLN A 75 7.01 -19.66 6.42
C GLN A 75 7.00 -18.13 6.53
N VAL A 76 8.13 -17.51 6.86
CA VAL A 76 8.26 -16.04 6.94
C VAL A 76 7.88 -15.39 5.62
N LEU A 77 8.41 -15.87 4.50
CA LEU A 77 8.07 -15.34 3.17
C LEU A 77 6.61 -15.53 2.81
N THR A 78 5.97 -16.58 3.32
CA THR A 78 4.54 -16.81 3.11
C THR A 78 3.71 -15.83 3.94
N ASN A 79 4.08 -15.60 5.19
CA ASN A 79 3.45 -14.61 6.06
C ASN A 79 3.58 -13.19 5.47
N VAL A 80 4.75 -12.84 4.93
CA VAL A 80 4.95 -11.55 4.24
C VAL A 80 3.99 -11.39 3.05
N LYS A 81 3.80 -12.44 2.23
CA LYS A 81 2.83 -12.40 1.11
C LYS A 81 1.40 -12.29 1.58
N LYS A 82 1.03 -13.06 2.61
CA LYS A 82 -0.31 -13.04 3.20
C LYS A 82 -0.64 -11.65 3.73
N ARG A 83 0.24 -11.09 4.56
CA ARG A 83 0.07 -9.75 5.14
C ARG A 83 0.11 -8.65 4.08
N ALA A 84 0.91 -8.80 3.03
CA ALA A 84 0.91 -7.89 1.88
C ALA A 84 -0.43 -7.87 1.14
N ALA A 85 -1.17 -8.99 1.13
CA ALA A 85 -2.50 -9.12 0.53
C ALA A 85 -3.60 -8.55 1.43
N GLU A 86 -3.49 -8.76 2.74
CA GLU A 86 -4.55 -8.43 3.72
C GLU A 86 -4.46 -7.00 4.27
N THR A 87 -3.32 -6.32 4.10
CA THR A 87 -3.08 -5.00 4.73
C THR A 87 -2.53 -3.97 3.76
N MET A 88 -2.79 -2.69 4.05
CA MET A 88 -2.26 -1.54 3.30
C MET A 88 -1.02 -0.89 3.95
N GLY A 89 -0.51 -1.44 5.06
CA GLY A 89 0.65 -0.90 5.79
C GLY A 89 1.89 -0.73 4.90
N GLY A 90 2.79 0.20 5.26
CA GLY A 90 4.02 0.43 4.49
C GLY A 90 4.85 -0.85 4.36
N THR A 91 5.63 -0.99 3.27
CA THR A 91 6.42 -2.23 3.03
C THR A 91 7.35 -2.56 4.18
N PHE A 92 7.89 -1.53 4.86
CA PHE A 92 8.74 -1.69 6.03
C PHE A 92 8.00 -2.29 7.23
N GLN A 93 6.80 -1.78 7.53
CA GLN A 93 5.95 -2.28 8.61
C GLN A 93 5.58 -3.76 8.38
N VAL A 94 5.11 -4.09 7.17
CA VAL A 94 4.75 -5.47 6.80
C VAL A 94 5.92 -6.43 7.00
N ILE A 95 7.13 -6.01 6.63
CA ILE A 95 8.33 -6.83 6.78
C ILE A 95 8.69 -7.00 8.26
N ASN A 96 8.81 -5.90 9.01
CA ASN A 96 9.25 -5.91 10.40
C ASN A 96 8.36 -6.78 11.28
N GLU A 97 7.04 -6.69 11.11
CA GLU A 97 6.09 -7.49 11.88
C GLU A 97 6.23 -9.00 11.58
N CYS A 98 6.62 -9.36 10.36
CA CYS A 98 6.85 -10.76 9.96
C CYS A 98 8.22 -11.30 10.39
N VAL A 99 9.21 -10.44 10.67
CA VAL A 99 10.57 -10.84 11.07
C VAL A 99 10.87 -10.61 12.55
N ALA A 100 9.93 -10.05 13.32
CA ALA A 100 10.16 -9.70 14.73
C ALA A 100 10.52 -10.91 15.62
N ASN A 101 9.93 -12.08 15.34
CA ASN A 101 10.04 -13.28 16.17
C ASN A 101 10.59 -14.47 15.39
N ILE A 102 11.73 -14.30 14.72
CA ILE A 102 12.40 -15.37 13.97
C ILE A 102 13.73 -15.76 14.62
N THR A 103 14.22 -16.96 14.33
CA THR A 103 15.54 -17.39 14.82
C THR A 103 16.67 -16.62 14.15
N GLN A 104 17.81 -16.47 14.84
CA GLN A 104 19.01 -15.85 14.26
C GLN A 104 19.51 -16.60 13.01
N ALA A 105 19.38 -17.93 13.01
CA ALA A 105 19.72 -18.76 11.86
C ALA A 105 18.80 -18.47 10.65
N CYS A 106 17.50 -18.26 10.89
CA CYS A 106 16.56 -17.82 9.86
C CYS A 106 16.91 -16.42 9.34
N GLN A 107 17.18 -15.47 10.25
CA GLN A 107 17.57 -14.11 9.89
C GLN A 107 18.80 -14.09 8.96
N GLY A 108 19.81 -14.92 9.25
CA GLY A 108 21.00 -15.06 8.41
C GLY A 108 20.75 -15.65 7.02
N LYS A 109 19.63 -16.37 6.82
CA LYS A 109 19.24 -16.96 5.53
C LYS A 109 18.11 -16.20 4.82
N LEU A 110 17.54 -15.16 5.44
CA LEU A 110 16.49 -14.37 4.80
C LEU A 110 17.03 -13.61 3.59
N PRO A 111 16.20 -13.39 2.56
CA PRO A 111 16.51 -12.43 1.52
C PRO A 111 16.71 -11.04 2.12
N ASN A 112 17.59 -10.24 1.51
CA ASN A 112 17.80 -8.87 1.95
C ASN A 112 16.51 -8.02 1.89
N ASN A 113 16.50 -6.91 2.63
CA ASN A 113 15.35 -6.00 2.71
C ASN A 113 14.86 -5.48 1.35
N CYS A 114 15.75 -5.31 0.37
CA CYS A 114 15.34 -4.91 -0.98
C CYS A 114 14.51 -6.00 -1.67
N ALA A 115 14.92 -7.25 -1.57
CA ALA A 115 14.19 -8.39 -2.10
C ALA A 115 12.85 -8.58 -1.40
N LEU A 116 12.79 -8.45 -0.07
CA LEU A 116 11.53 -8.53 0.70
C LEU A 116 10.55 -7.43 0.29
N ARG A 117 11.02 -6.19 0.11
CA ARG A 117 10.18 -5.08 -0.41
C ARG A 117 9.60 -5.39 -1.79
N LYS A 118 10.39 -6.02 -2.68
CA LYS A 118 9.90 -6.48 -4.00
C LYS A 118 8.83 -7.56 -3.87
N VAL A 119 8.93 -8.48 -2.91
CA VAL A 119 7.89 -9.50 -2.65
C VAL A 119 6.57 -8.85 -2.28
N VAL A 120 6.58 -7.90 -1.34
CA VAL A 120 5.38 -7.16 -0.91
C VAL A 120 4.75 -6.42 -2.10
N ARG A 121 5.57 -5.63 -2.84
CA ARG A 121 5.10 -4.86 -4.01
C ARG A 121 4.49 -5.76 -5.07
N ARG A 122 5.16 -6.86 -5.42
CA ARG A 122 4.66 -7.80 -6.44
C ARG A 122 3.31 -8.40 -6.04
N LYS A 123 3.15 -8.81 -4.77
CA LYS A 123 1.88 -9.40 -4.31
C LYS A 123 0.74 -8.38 -4.32
N ARG A 124 1.03 -7.13 -3.95
CA ARG A 124 0.04 -6.04 -4.05
C ARG A 124 -0.32 -5.73 -5.49
N ASN A 125 0.64 -5.66 -6.40
CA ASN A 125 0.38 -5.41 -7.81
C ASN A 125 -0.47 -6.52 -8.46
N GLU A 126 -0.25 -7.79 -8.06
CA GLU A 126 -1.05 -8.94 -8.50
C GLU A 126 -2.53 -8.80 -8.10
N ILE A 127 -2.82 -8.30 -6.90
CA ILE A 127 -4.18 -8.18 -6.37
C ILE A 127 -4.86 -6.91 -6.85
N GLN A 128 -4.14 -5.79 -6.74
CA GLN A 128 -4.70 -4.47 -6.98
C GLN A 128 -4.72 -4.10 -8.46
N ALA A 129 -3.95 -4.80 -9.29
CA ALA A 129 -3.73 -4.47 -10.70
C ALA A 129 -3.52 -2.96 -10.90
N ALA A 130 -2.70 -2.36 -10.02
CA ALA A 130 -2.47 -0.93 -10.06
C ALA A 130 -1.90 -0.56 -11.44
N PRO A 131 -2.44 0.49 -12.10
CA PRO A 131 -1.93 0.90 -13.38
C PRO A 131 -0.43 1.26 -13.26
N PRO A 132 0.35 1.08 -14.33
CA PRO A 132 1.73 1.55 -14.32
C PRO A 132 1.77 3.04 -14.03
N ASN A 133 2.82 3.50 -13.33
CA ASN A 133 2.99 4.93 -13.12
C ASN A 133 3.08 5.63 -14.48
N PRO A 134 2.21 6.62 -14.75
CA PRO A 134 2.26 7.33 -16.01
C PRO A 134 3.51 8.22 -16.07
N ILE A 135 3.94 8.54 -17.29
CA ILE A 135 5.06 9.45 -17.53
C ILE A 135 4.58 10.90 -17.60
N ARG A 136 3.34 11.11 -18.06
CA ARG A 136 2.73 12.43 -18.25
C ARG A 136 1.46 12.55 -17.42
N LEU A 137 1.13 13.76 -16.97
CA LEU A 137 -0.08 14.04 -16.18
C LEU A 137 -1.38 13.75 -16.96
N GLU A 138 -1.38 13.95 -18.27
CA GLU A 138 -2.52 13.66 -19.15
C GLU A 138 -2.88 12.17 -19.20
N ASP A 139 -1.89 11.29 -19.01
CA ASP A 139 -2.08 9.83 -18.99
C ASP A 139 -2.49 9.31 -17.60
N LEU A 140 -2.58 10.19 -16.60
CA LEU A 140 -2.88 9.80 -15.23
C LEU A 140 -4.35 9.37 -15.11
N ILE A 141 -4.58 8.09 -14.98
CA ILE A 141 -5.91 7.56 -14.65
C ILE A 141 -5.93 7.28 -13.15
N ILE A 142 -6.93 7.84 -12.45
CA ILE A 142 -7.19 7.56 -11.03
C ILE A 142 -8.28 6.49 -10.94
N PRO A 143 -7.94 5.23 -10.60
CA PRO A 143 -8.93 4.19 -10.35
C PRO A 143 -9.98 4.60 -9.32
N GLU A 144 -11.23 4.14 -9.53
CA GLU A 144 -12.37 4.51 -8.67
C GLU A 144 -12.13 4.17 -7.19
N ARG A 145 -11.46 3.04 -6.91
CA ARG A 145 -11.07 2.63 -5.56
C ARG A 145 -10.15 3.60 -4.82
N TYR A 146 -9.46 4.50 -5.53
CA TYR A 146 -8.60 5.54 -4.94
C TYR A 146 -9.34 6.87 -4.73
N LYS A 147 -10.56 7.01 -5.26
CA LYS A 147 -11.40 8.18 -5.07
C LYS A 147 -12.26 8.10 -3.81
N ILE A 148 -12.31 6.94 -3.15
CA ILE A 148 -13.12 6.70 -1.96
C ILE A 148 -12.25 6.42 -0.74
N TYR A 149 -12.74 6.81 0.44
CA TYR A 149 -12.15 6.49 1.73
C TYR A 149 -13.11 5.57 2.49
N GLU A 150 -12.63 4.36 2.84
CA GLU A 150 -13.39 3.41 3.64
C GLU A 150 -12.94 3.48 5.09
N ARG A 151 -13.79 4.04 5.97
CA ARG A 151 -13.48 4.15 7.41
C ARG A 151 -13.56 2.79 8.10
N GLN A 152 -14.59 2.02 7.73
CA GLN A 152 -14.89 0.67 8.23
C GLN A 152 -15.59 -0.09 7.09
N PRO A 153 -15.58 -1.43 7.11
CA PRO A 153 -16.21 -2.24 6.06
C PRO A 153 -17.64 -1.78 5.72
N GLY A 154 -17.85 -1.33 4.49
CA GLY A 154 -19.15 -0.87 3.99
C GLY A 154 -19.51 0.59 4.31
N LEU A 155 -18.69 1.32 5.08
CA LEU A 155 -18.86 2.74 5.33
C LEU A 155 -17.79 3.54 4.57
N VAL A 156 -18.17 3.99 3.38
CA VAL A 156 -17.32 4.74 2.44
C VAL A 156 -17.77 6.20 2.34
N GLU A 157 -16.82 7.08 2.08
CA GLU A 157 -17.06 8.50 1.74
C GLU A 157 -16.17 8.93 0.58
N ASN A 158 -16.49 10.06 -0.06
CA ASN A 158 -15.64 10.62 -1.11
C ASN A 158 -14.30 11.07 -0.53
N PHE A 159 -13.23 10.79 -1.28
CA PHE A 159 -11.85 11.12 -0.94
C PHE A 159 -11.16 11.98 -2.00
N LEU A 160 -11.46 11.77 -3.28
CA LEU A 160 -11.02 12.69 -4.33
C LEU A 160 -12.07 13.80 -4.46
N LEU A 161 -11.76 14.93 -3.85
CA LEU A 161 -12.68 16.07 -3.73
C LEU A 161 -12.72 16.93 -4.99
N ALA A 162 -11.58 17.07 -5.67
CA ALA A 162 -11.50 17.76 -6.94
C ALA A 162 -10.42 17.17 -7.85
N ASP A 163 -10.72 17.20 -9.15
CA ASP A 163 -9.82 16.82 -10.23
C ASP A 163 -10.02 17.82 -11.37
N SER A 164 -9.07 18.71 -11.57
CA SER A 164 -9.25 19.81 -12.53
C SER A 164 -9.10 19.38 -14.00
N GLU A 165 -8.65 18.14 -14.24
CA GLU A 165 -8.24 17.62 -15.55
C GLU A 165 -7.22 18.53 -16.28
N GLY A 166 -6.80 18.13 -17.49
CA GLY A 166 -5.92 18.93 -18.36
C GLY A 166 -4.42 18.90 -18.04
N PRO A 167 -3.61 19.77 -18.68
CA PRO A 167 -2.14 19.74 -18.59
C PRO A 167 -1.60 20.24 -17.24
N ASN A 168 -2.30 21.17 -16.59
CA ASN A 168 -1.96 21.69 -15.26
C ASN A 168 -2.91 21.11 -14.20
N ARG A 169 -3.08 19.78 -14.25
CA ARG A 169 -4.05 19.06 -13.43
C ARG A 169 -3.76 19.23 -11.94
N ILE A 170 -4.78 19.61 -11.18
CA ILE A 170 -4.77 19.68 -9.73
C ILE A 170 -5.67 18.58 -9.20
N LEU A 171 -5.16 17.80 -8.25
CA LEU A 171 -5.93 16.79 -7.53
C LEU A 171 -6.04 17.19 -6.06
N ILE A 172 -7.25 17.27 -5.51
CA ILE A 172 -7.48 17.54 -4.08
C ILE A 172 -8.03 16.29 -3.43
N PHE A 173 -7.32 15.79 -2.43
CA PHE A 173 -7.68 14.62 -1.65
C PHE A 173 -7.96 14.98 -0.20
N GLY A 174 -9.09 14.51 0.32
CA GLY A 174 -9.50 14.73 1.70
C GLY A 174 -10.84 14.06 1.96
N ARG A 175 -11.19 13.89 3.23
CA ARG A 175 -12.47 13.29 3.60
C ARG A 175 -13.56 14.33 3.41
N GLU A 176 -14.58 14.02 2.62
CA GLU A 176 -15.70 14.94 2.39
C GLU A 176 -16.38 15.35 3.71
N SER A 177 -16.55 14.40 4.64
CA SER A 177 -17.09 14.68 5.98
C SER A 177 -16.24 15.65 6.82
N TRP A 178 -14.98 15.92 6.44
CA TRP A 178 -14.11 16.82 7.19
C TRP A 178 -14.14 18.26 6.70
N LEU A 179 -14.76 18.51 5.53
CA LEU A 179 -14.90 19.86 4.97
C LEU A 179 -15.74 20.78 5.86
N GLU A 180 -16.65 20.22 6.65
CA GLU A 180 -17.44 20.95 7.64
C GLU A 180 -16.56 21.62 8.72
N HIS A 181 -15.43 21.02 9.09
CA HIS A 181 -14.51 21.61 10.08
C HIS A 181 -13.78 22.81 9.50
N LEU A 182 -13.51 22.77 8.20
CA LEU A 182 -12.92 23.89 7.50
C LEU A 182 -13.91 25.06 7.37
N ARG A 183 -15.20 24.74 7.15
CA ARG A 183 -16.31 25.71 7.10
C ARG A 183 -16.58 26.35 8.46
N ALA A 184 -16.56 25.57 9.54
CA ALA A 184 -16.84 26.05 10.89
C ALA A 184 -15.63 26.74 11.56
N GLY A 185 -14.42 26.44 11.09
CA GLY A 185 -13.18 26.97 11.66
C GLY A 185 -12.87 28.39 11.19
N THR A 186 -12.41 29.24 12.11
CA THR A 186 -11.99 30.62 11.82
C THR A 186 -10.54 30.73 11.36
N THR A 187 -9.70 29.76 11.74
CA THR A 187 -8.25 29.77 11.49
C THR A 187 -7.83 28.51 10.76
N TRP A 188 -7.16 28.70 9.63
CA TRP A 188 -6.61 27.64 8.80
C TRP A 188 -5.10 27.67 8.85
N TYR A 189 -4.50 26.49 8.76
CA TYR A 189 -3.05 26.36 8.57
C TYR A 189 -2.80 25.75 7.21
N ALA A 190 -1.87 26.34 6.47
CA ALA A 190 -1.48 25.87 5.16
C ALA A 190 0.03 25.66 5.09
N ASP A 191 0.46 24.54 4.52
CA ASP A 191 1.87 24.23 4.29
C ASP A 191 2.08 23.57 2.93
N GLY A 192 3.12 23.99 2.22
CA GLY A 192 3.54 23.43 0.95
C GLY A 192 4.84 22.65 1.08
N THR A 193 4.79 21.32 1.01
CA THR A 193 5.96 20.45 1.10
C THR A 193 6.35 19.88 -0.28
N PHE A 194 7.63 20.00 -0.63
CA PHE A 194 8.17 19.55 -1.93
C PHE A 194 8.81 18.16 -1.90
N SER A 195 9.47 17.81 -0.78
CA SER A 195 10.28 16.59 -0.66
C SER A 195 9.49 15.29 -0.80
N ILE A 196 8.16 15.36 -0.72
CA ILE A 196 7.25 14.23 -0.79
C ILE A 196 6.35 14.23 -2.04
N ALA A 197 6.49 15.22 -2.92
CA ALA A 197 5.65 15.32 -4.10
C ALA A 197 5.87 14.10 -5.02
N PRO A 198 4.80 13.44 -5.50
CA PRO A 198 4.93 12.39 -6.51
C PRO A 198 5.58 12.95 -7.78
N HIS A 199 6.33 12.14 -8.51
CA HIS A 199 7.11 12.54 -9.70
C HIS A 199 6.35 13.41 -10.73
N LEU A 200 5.04 13.24 -10.86
CA LEU A 200 4.21 14.00 -11.81
C LEU A 200 3.78 15.39 -11.30
N PHE A 201 4.07 15.71 -10.04
CA PHE A 201 3.68 16.94 -9.36
C PHE A 201 4.90 17.60 -8.72
N THR A 202 4.85 18.92 -8.58
CA THR A 202 5.96 19.69 -8.01
C THR A 202 5.78 19.92 -6.50
N GLN A 203 4.55 19.87 -6.00
CA GLN A 203 4.25 20.20 -4.61
C GLN A 203 3.06 19.40 -4.07
N VAL A 204 3.17 19.00 -2.80
CA VAL A 204 2.03 18.65 -1.97
C VAL A 204 1.68 19.87 -1.13
N TYR A 205 0.48 20.38 -1.29
CA TYR A 205 -0.01 21.53 -0.54
C TYR A 205 -1.11 21.07 0.42
N THR A 206 -1.01 21.42 1.70
CA THR A 206 -1.89 20.91 2.75
C THR A 206 -2.73 22.03 3.34
N ILE A 207 -3.99 21.74 3.65
CA ILE A 207 -4.87 22.61 4.43
C ILE A 207 -5.30 21.87 5.70
N MET A 208 -5.12 22.54 6.82
CA MET A 208 -5.42 22.05 8.15
C MET A 208 -6.33 23.02 8.89
N ALA A 209 -7.17 22.49 9.78
CA ALA A 209 -8.05 23.29 10.63
C ALA A 209 -7.95 22.85 12.10
N VAL A 210 -8.31 23.76 13.00
CA VAL A 210 -8.37 23.47 14.43
C VAL A 210 -9.65 22.69 14.76
N ARG A 211 -9.49 21.58 15.48
CA ARG A 211 -10.61 20.81 16.05
C ARG A 211 -10.17 20.19 17.36
N ASN A 212 -11.03 20.22 18.39
CA ASN A 212 -10.77 19.60 19.70
C ASN A 212 -9.38 19.97 20.27
N ASN A 213 -8.99 21.24 20.15
CA ASN A 213 -7.69 21.78 20.57
C ASN A 213 -6.46 21.17 19.85
N GLY A 214 -6.65 20.47 18.73
CA GLY A 214 -5.60 19.98 17.85
C GLY A 214 -5.69 20.59 16.46
N VAL A 215 -4.57 20.59 15.73
CA VAL A 215 -4.52 20.96 14.31
C VAL A 215 -4.55 19.67 13.49
N HIS A 216 -5.52 19.58 12.58
CA HIS A 216 -5.79 18.36 11.82
C HIS A 216 -5.77 18.63 10.31
N LEU A 217 -5.16 17.73 9.54
CA LEU A 217 -5.19 17.76 8.07
C LEU A 217 -6.62 17.52 7.58
N ILE A 218 -7.17 18.49 6.84
CA ILE A 218 -8.50 18.38 6.23
C ILE A 218 -8.36 17.78 4.83
N PHE A 219 -7.52 18.38 4.01
CA PHE A 219 -7.18 17.86 2.68
C PHE A 219 -5.78 18.28 2.26
N TYR A 220 -5.26 17.61 1.24
CA TYR A 220 -4.05 18.01 0.54
C TYR A 220 -4.31 18.05 -0.97
N ALA A 221 -3.62 18.96 -1.65
CA ALA A 221 -3.63 19.12 -3.08
C ALA A 221 -2.28 18.72 -3.68
N LEU A 222 -2.32 18.05 -4.82
CA LEU A 222 -1.15 17.81 -5.66
C LEU A 222 -1.11 18.88 -6.76
N LEU A 223 -0.07 19.71 -6.77
CA LEU A 223 0.05 20.82 -7.69
C LEU A 223 1.12 20.55 -8.76
N PRO A 224 0.84 20.86 -10.04
CA PRO A 224 1.76 20.59 -11.15
C PRO A 224 3.01 21.46 -11.09
N ASP A 225 2.89 22.69 -10.59
CA ASP A 225 3.95 23.69 -10.51
C ASP A 225 3.71 24.65 -9.33
N LYS A 226 4.53 25.71 -9.25
CA LYS A 226 4.50 26.75 -8.20
C LYS A 226 4.07 28.10 -8.76
N LEU A 227 3.32 28.12 -9.84
CA LEU A 227 2.91 29.34 -10.50
C LEU A 227 1.72 29.97 -9.76
N TRP A 228 1.68 31.29 -9.75
CA TRP A 228 0.57 32.06 -9.19
C TRP A 228 -0.79 31.60 -9.75
N ALA A 229 -0.87 31.33 -11.06
CA ALA A 229 -2.09 30.86 -11.71
C ALA A 229 -2.56 29.50 -11.18
N THR A 230 -1.63 28.59 -10.87
CA THR A 230 -1.92 27.27 -10.30
C THR A 230 -2.48 27.39 -8.88
N TYR A 231 -1.89 28.26 -8.05
CA TYR A 231 -2.41 28.54 -6.71
C TYR A 231 -3.80 29.17 -6.76
N MET A 232 -4.03 30.15 -7.65
CA MET A 232 -5.37 30.74 -7.82
C MET A 232 -6.40 29.69 -8.24
N ARG A 233 -6.07 28.83 -9.22
CA ARG A 233 -6.95 27.75 -9.65
C ARG A 233 -7.24 26.77 -8.52
N MET A 234 -6.23 26.41 -7.71
CA MET A 234 -6.42 25.57 -6.52
C MET A 234 -7.41 26.23 -5.55
N PHE A 235 -7.25 27.52 -5.26
CA PHE A 235 -8.16 28.24 -4.37
C PHE A 235 -9.59 28.32 -4.91
N ASP A 236 -9.78 28.45 -6.22
CA ASP A 236 -11.11 28.40 -6.83
C ASP A 236 -11.73 27.01 -6.66
N LEU A 237 -10.97 25.93 -6.89
CA LEU A 237 -11.42 24.56 -6.60
C LEU A 237 -11.79 24.39 -5.11
N ILE A 238 -11.05 25.02 -4.18
CA ILE A 238 -11.36 24.97 -2.75
C ILE A 238 -12.73 25.62 -2.45
N LYS A 239 -13.08 26.73 -3.11
CA LYS A 239 -14.41 27.35 -2.97
C LYS A 239 -15.51 26.48 -3.56
N GLU A 240 -15.22 25.80 -4.67
CA GLU A 240 -16.17 24.87 -5.29
C GLU A 240 -16.48 23.69 -4.35
N ILE A 241 -15.45 23.06 -3.74
CA ILE A 241 -15.64 21.92 -2.83
C ILE A 241 -16.16 22.33 -1.45
N VAL A 242 -15.93 23.57 -1.00
CA VAL A 242 -16.49 24.11 0.25
C VAL A 242 -17.22 25.44 -0.02
N PRO A 243 -18.46 25.42 -0.50
CA PRO A 243 -19.23 26.64 -0.77
C PRO A 243 -19.48 27.46 0.50
N ASN A 244 -19.62 28.79 0.39
CA ASN A 244 -19.88 29.71 1.51
C ASN A 244 -18.80 29.67 2.60
N LEU A 245 -17.56 29.62 2.15
CA LEU A 245 -16.41 29.55 3.01
C LEU A 245 -16.17 30.88 3.72
N GLN A 246 -16.02 30.88 5.06
CA GLN A 246 -15.77 32.09 5.84
C GLN A 246 -14.45 31.94 6.62
N SER A 247 -13.32 32.00 5.91
CA SER A 247 -12.01 31.97 6.59
C SER A 247 -11.65 33.36 7.11
N THR A 248 -11.64 33.54 8.43
CA THR A 248 -11.18 34.80 9.05
C THR A 248 -9.67 34.91 9.02
N GLU A 249 -8.97 33.80 9.20
CA GLU A 249 -7.51 33.74 9.27
C GLU A 249 -6.93 32.50 8.57
N ILE A 250 -5.84 32.70 7.84
CA ILE A 250 -5.05 31.68 7.18
C ILE A 250 -3.60 31.94 7.56
N ILE A 251 -2.98 30.98 8.24
CA ILE A 251 -1.60 30.98 8.70
C ILE A 251 -0.81 30.07 7.77
N VAL A 252 0.32 30.57 7.27
CA VAL A 252 1.08 29.89 6.22
C VAL A 252 2.54 29.85 6.61
N THR A 253 3.15 28.68 6.51
CA THR A 253 4.61 28.52 6.59
C THR A 253 5.21 29.01 5.27
N LEU A 254 5.57 30.29 5.23
CA LEU A 254 6.00 30.97 4.01
C LEU A 254 7.46 30.68 3.67
N ASN A 255 7.69 30.09 2.50
CA ASN A 255 8.95 30.23 1.75
C ASN A 255 8.75 30.83 0.34
N GLU A 256 7.51 31.13 -0.09
CA GLU A 256 7.22 31.55 -1.47
C GLU A 256 6.41 32.87 -1.51
N ARG A 257 6.99 33.92 -2.10
CA ARG A 257 6.41 35.29 -2.13
C ARG A 257 5.07 35.40 -2.86
N HIS A 258 4.83 34.55 -3.87
CA HIS A 258 3.60 34.60 -4.67
C HIS A 258 2.38 34.07 -3.95
N LEU A 259 2.57 33.11 -3.03
CA LEU A 259 1.48 32.52 -2.25
C LEU A 259 0.77 33.57 -1.38
N LEU A 260 1.51 34.50 -0.77
CA LEU A 260 0.93 35.57 0.04
C LEU A 260 -0.09 36.41 -0.74
N GLN A 261 0.23 36.76 -1.99
CA GLN A 261 -0.67 37.50 -2.87
C GLN A 261 -1.93 36.69 -3.22
N CYS A 262 -1.77 35.38 -3.48
CA CYS A 262 -2.91 34.49 -3.70
C CYS A 262 -3.83 34.42 -2.49
N TYR A 263 -3.29 34.33 -1.26
CA TYR A 263 -4.13 34.33 -0.05
C TYR A 263 -4.87 35.64 0.13
N THR A 264 -4.24 36.79 -0.14
CA THR A 264 -4.92 38.09 -0.07
C THR A 264 -6.07 38.15 -1.07
N ALA A 265 -5.85 37.71 -2.30
CA ALA A 265 -6.90 37.64 -3.33
C ALA A 265 -8.02 36.66 -2.94
N PHE A 266 -7.66 35.49 -2.41
CA PHE A 266 -8.61 34.49 -1.94
C PHE A 266 -9.51 35.05 -0.83
N ARG A 267 -8.93 35.64 0.23
CA ARG A 267 -9.71 36.23 1.33
C ARG A 267 -10.61 37.37 0.88
N ALA A 268 -10.20 38.19 -0.10
CA ALA A 268 -11.03 39.27 -0.61
C ALA A 268 -12.29 38.77 -1.35
N SER A 269 -12.33 37.48 -1.67
CA SER A 269 -13.37 36.85 -2.50
C SER A 269 -14.22 35.81 -1.75
N THR A 270 -14.01 35.67 -0.45
CA THR A 270 -14.71 34.75 0.47
C THR A 270 -15.32 35.56 1.61
#